data_AF-A0A842VQ46-F1
#
_entry.id   AF-A0A842VQ46-F1
#
_cell.length_a   1.000
_cell.length_b   1.000
_cell.length_c   1.000
_cell.angle_alpha   90.00
_cell.angle_beta   90.00
_cell.angle_gamma   90.00
#
_symmetry.space_group_name_H-M   'P 1'
#
loop_
_entity.id
_entity.type
_entity.pdbx_description
1 polymer ?
#
loop_
_entity_poly.entity_id
_entity_poly.type
_entity_poly.pdbx_seq_one_letter_code
_entity_poly.pdbx_strand_id
1 'polypeptide(L)'
;NYIGLFIENKISLGFISLHLIFNEDATELKKALKSQGYGLTMMTAEGNKGDVKLLEIIVKRKNKQEVMEIIKKFNPNSFISIQQVKSASGGDFPENQKTKWNLLKRVKKK
;
A
#
# COMPACT_ATOMS: atom_id res chain seq x y z
N ASN A 1 -14.19 -27.55 15.23
CA ASN A 1 -14.56 -26.12 15.06
C ASN A 1 -14.00 -25.61 13.73
N TYR A 2 -14.66 -25.92 12.61
CA TYR A 2 -14.11 -25.70 11.25
C TYR A 2 -14.51 -24.34 10.65
N ILE A 3 -15.66 -23.81 11.06
CA ILE A 3 -16.22 -22.55 10.54
C ILE A 3 -15.45 -21.34 11.13
N GLY A 4 -15.00 -21.42 12.39
CA GLY A 4 -14.17 -20.39 13.02
C GLY A 4 -12.83 -20.18 12.30
N LEU A 5 -12.10 -21.27 12.01
CA LEU A 5 -10.85 -21.26 11.23
C LEU A 5 -11.03 -20.75 9.79
N PHE A 6 -12.18 -21.01 9.17
CA PHE A 6 -12.48 -20.55 7.81
C PHE A 6 -12.77 -19.04 7.75
N ILE A 7 -13.39 -18.49 8.81
CA ILE A 7 -13.62 -17.05 8.98
C ILE A 7 -12.29 -16.35 9.29
N GLU A 8 -11.46 -16.92 10.17
CA GLU A 8 -10.12 -16.41 10.50
C GLU A 8 -9.19 -16.35 9.27
N ASN A 9 -9.22 -17.37 8.40
CA ASN A 9 -8.43 -17.42 7.16
C ASN A 9 -8.95 -16.49 6.04
N LYS A 10 -10.25 -16.14 6.02
CA LYS A 10 -10.76 -15.05 5.16
C LYS A 10 -10.41 -13.66 5.71
N ILE A 11 -10.13 -13.59 7.01
CA ILE A 11 -9.72 -12.40 7.76
C ILE A 11 -8.17 -12.29 7.85
N SER A 12 -7.42 -13.15 7.14
CA SER A 12 -6.06 -12.83 6.64
C SER A 12 -6.17 -11.74 5.56
N LEU A 13 -6.68 -10.58 6.00
CA LEU A 13 -7.22 -9.47 5.25
C LEU A 13 -6.18 -9.02 4.24
N GLY A 14 -6.55 -8.98 2.95
CA GLY A 14 -5.64 -8.84 1.83
C GLY A 14 -4.80 -7.56 1.83
N PHE A 15 -3.79 -7.51 2.69
CA PHE A 15 -2.75 -6.52 2.78
C PHE A 15 -1.41 -7.14 2.41
N ILE A 16 -0.49 -6.30 1.96
CA ILE A 16 0.91 -6.61 1.72
C ILE A 16 1.72 -5.42 2.22
N SER A 17 2.94 -5.67 2.69
CA SER A 17 3.94 -4.62 2.89
C SER A 17 4.85 -4.58 1.68
N LEU A 18 5.15 -3.36 1.20
CA LEU A 18 6.15 -3.11 0.19
C LEU A 18 7.30 -2.37 0.86
N HIS A 19 8.52 -2.89 0.72
CA HIS A 19 9.74 -2.23 1.16
C HIS A 19 10.52 -1.79 -0.06
N LEU A 20 10.82 -0.51 -0.15
CA LEU A 20 11.57 0.08 -1.25
C LEU A 20 12.90 0.58 -0.68
N ILE A 21 13.99 0.18 -1.31
CA ILE A 21 15.34 0.64 -1.00
C ILE A 21 15.87 1.41 -2.21
N PHE A 22 16.29 2.64 -1.99
CA PHE A 22 16.79 3.55 -3.04
C PHE A 22 17.73 4.59 -2.44
N ASN A 23 18.56 5.23 -3.26
CA ASN A 23 19.50 6.28 -2.82
C ASN A 23 19.15 7.66 -3.40
N GLU A 24 18.15 7.74 -4.28
CA GLU A 24 17.65 8.96 -4.88
C GLU A 24 16.64 9.73 -4.00
N ASP A 25 16.34 10.99 -4.35
CA ASP A 25 15.33 11.79 -3.67
C ASP A 25 13.92 11.20 -3.86
N ALA A 26 13.22 10.94 -2.77
CA ALA A 26 11.84 10.45 -2.76
C ALA A 26 10.78 11.52 -2.47
N THR A 27 11.10 12.81 -2.60
CA THR A 27 10.14 13.90 -2.36
C THR A 27 8.89 13.78 -3.24
N GLU A 28 9.07 13.60 -4.54
CA GLU A 28 7.94 13.43 -5.47
C GLU A 28 7.21 12.09 -5.28
N LEU A 29 7.95 11.00 -5.01
CA LEU A 29 7.36 9.69 -4.69
C LEU A 29 6.45 9.77 -3.45
N LYS A 30 6.94 10.38 -2.36
CA LYS A 30 6.15 10.60 -1.13
C LYS A 30 4.89 11.40 -1.43
N LYS A 31 5.02 12.50 -2.19
CA LYS A 31 3.90 13.38 -2.53
C LYS A 31 2.85 12.66 -3.34
N ALA A 32 3.26 11.85 -4.33
CA ALA A 32 2.37 11.06 -5.17
C ALA A 32 1.64 9.96 -4.38
N LEU A 33 2.33 9.25 -3.50
CA LEU A 33 1.70 8.22 -2.66
C LEU A 33 0.72 8.84 -1.66
N LYS A 34 1.12 9.93 -0.98
CA LYS A 34 0.25 10.65 -0.03
C LYS A 34 -0.99 11.24 -0.71
N SER A 35 -0.86 11.81 -1.91
CA SER A 35 -2.01 12.40 -2.62
C SER A 35 -3.04 11.36 -3.07
N GLN A 36 -2.61 10.10 -3.22
CA GLN A 36 -3.49 8.96 -3.47
C GLN A 36 -4.03 8.33 -2.16
N GLY A 37 -3.73 8.90 -0.99
CA GLY A 37 -4.24 8.44 0.30
C GLY A 37 -3.48 7.26 0.91
N TYR A 38 -2.25 6.98 0.47
CA TYR A 38 -1.42 5.95 1.07
C TYR A 38 -0.55 6.48 2.22
N GLY A 39 -0.63 5.82 3.37
CA GLY A 39 0.28 6.02 4.50
C GLY A 39 1.62 5.33 4.27
N LEU A 40 2.71 6.02 4.57
CA LEU A 40 4.06 5.51 4.38
C LEU A 40 4.95 5.88 5.56
N THR A 41 5.92 5.01 5.85
CA THR A 41 7.01 5.26 6.79
C THR A 41 8.31 5.31 6.01
N MET A 42 9.22 6.21 6.37
CA MET A 42 10.54 6.26 5.76
C MET A 42 11.62 6.45 6.81
N MET A 43 12.71 5.71 6.65
CA MET A 43 13.90 5.77 7.49
C MET A 43 15.16 5.85 6.64
N THR A 44 16.22 6.42 7.21
CA THR A 44 17.58 6.29 6.66
C THR A 44 18.16 4.95 7.12
N ALA A 45 18.83 4.24 6.22
CA ALA A 45 19.48 2.97 6.51
C ALA A 45 20.85 2.93 5.81
N GLU A 46 21.67 1.94 6.16
CA GLU A 46 22.95 1.68 5.51
C GLU A 46 22.82 0.46 4.59
N GLY A 47 23.26 0.59 3.35
CA GLY A 47 23.40 -0.51 2.41
C GLY A 47 24.87 -0.77 2.07
N ASN A 48 25.12 -1.80 1.27
CA ASN A 48 26.49 -2.21 0.88
C ASN A 48 27.32 -1.11 0.19
N LYS A 49 26.67 -0.05 -0.31
CA LYS A 49 27.30 1.08 -1.01
C LYS A 49 27.17 2.41 -0.25
N GLY A 50 26.86 2.35 1.04
CA GLY A 50 26.63 3.51 1.90
C GLY A 50 25.15 3.78 2.16
N ASP A 51 24.85 5.02 2.52
CA ASP A 51 23.52 5.44 2.96
C ASP A 51 22.44 5.24 1.89
N VAL A 52 21.30 4.71 2.32
CA VAL A 52 20.09 4.51 1.52
C VAL A 52 18.86 5.00 2.28
N LYS A 53 17.74 5.14 1.57
CA LYS A 53 16.42 5.32 2.16
C LYS A 53 15.65 4.01 2.06
N LEU A 54 15.00 3.65 3.16
CA LEU A 54 14.04 2.56 3.22
C LEU A 54 12.65 3.17 3.39
N LEU A 55 11.78 2.95 2.41
CA LEU A 55 10.37 3.31 2.47
C LEU A 55 9.54 2.04 2.67
N GLU A 56 8.72 2.04 3.71
CA GLU A 56 7.73 1.00 3.97
C GLU A 56 6.31 1.54 3.75
N ILE A 57 5.51 0.76 3.04
CA ILE A 57 4.10 1.05 2.79
C ILE A 57 3.28 -0.23 2.89
N ILE A 58 2.26 -0.21 3.74
CA ILE A 58 1.26 -1.29 3.84
C ILE A 58 0.11 -0.92 2.91
N VAL A 59 -0.27 -1.83 2.02
CA VAL A 59 -1.34 -1.58 1.04
C VAL A 59 -2.28 -2.76 0.96
N LYS A 60 -3.52 -2.51 0.55
CA LYS A 60 -4.43 -3.59 0.14
C LYS A 60 -3.82 -4.28 -1.10
N ARG A 61 -3.77 -5.60 -1.11
CA ARG A 61 -3.22 -6.44 -2.19
C ARG A 61 -3.75 -6.07 -3.58
N LYS A 62 -5.01 -5.66 -3.67
CA LYS A 62 -5.65 -5.19 -4.91
C LYS A 62 -5.07 -3.87 -5.45
N ASN A 63 -4.51 -3.02 -4.58
CA ASN A 63 -3.88 -1.75 -4.91
C ASN A 63 -2.38 -1.91 -5.22
N LYS A 64 -1.82 -3.13 -5.10
CA LYS A 64 -0.41 -3.40 -5.39
C LYS A 64 0.03 -2.84 -6.75
N GLN A 65 -0.75 -3.10 -7.79
CA GLN A 65 -0.37 -2.75 -9.16
C GLN A 65 -0.23 -1.23 -9.33
N GLU A 66 -1.23 -0.48 -8.86
CA GLU A 66 -1.24 0.98 -8.86
C GLU A 66 -0.04 1.56 -8.11
N VAL A 67 0.26 1.03 -6.93
CA VAL A 67 1.40 1.48 -6.11
C VAL A 67 2.73 1.18 -6.80
N MET A 68 2.87 -0.01 -7.41
CA MET A 68 4.07 -0.37 -8.18
C MET A 68 4.28 0.54 -9.39
N GLU A 69 3.21 0.97 -10.06
CA GLU A 69 3.28 1.91 -11.18
C GLU A 69 3.75 3.30 -10.73
N ILE A 70 3.23 3.80 -9.61
CA ILE A 70 3.70 5.04 -9.00
C ILE A 70 5.20 4.93 -8.67
N ILE A 71 5.62 3.85 -8.01
CA ILE A 71 7.02 3.64 -7.62
C ILE A 71 7.93 3.62 -8.84
N LYS A 72 7.60 2.83 -9.87
CA LYS A 72 8.42 2.72 -11.09
C LYS A 72 8.51 4.04 -11.85
N LYS A 73 7.47 4.88 -11.79
CA LYS A 73 7.47 6.20 -12.43
C LYS A 73 8.47 7.15 -11.77
N PHE A 74 8.56 7.15 -10.44
CA PHE A 74 9.41 8.10 -9.71
C PHE A 74 10.79 7.55 -9.37
N ASN A 75 10.91 6.26 -9.01
CA ASN A 75 12.16 5.57 -8.67
C ASN A 75 12.25 4.22 -9.39
N PRO A 76 12.52 4.20 -10.72
CA PRO A 76 12.58 2.97 -11.52
C PRO A 76 13.67 1.99 -11.08
N ASN A 77 14.76 2.48 -10.48
CA ASN A 77 15.91 1.67 -10.06
C ASN A 77 15.80 1.18 -8.61
N SER A 78 14.69 1.47 -7.92
CA SER A 78 14.50 1.05 -6.53
C SER A 78 14.46 -0.48 -6.41
N PHE A 79 15.13 -1.01 -5.38
CA PHE A 79 14.98 -2.40 -4.99
C PHE A 79 13.69 -2.55 -4.20
N ILE A 80 12.79 -3.44 -4.62
CA ILE A 80 11.47 -3.61 -4.02
C ILE A 80 11.30 -5.03 -3.50
N SER A 81 10.95 -5.17 -2.23
CA SER A 81 10.52 -6.45 -1.65
C SER A 81 9.06 -6.39 -1.22
N ILE A 82 8.36 -7.53 -1.35
CA ILE A 82 6.94 -7.65 -1.03
C ILE A 82 6.76 -8.71 0.05
N GLN A 83 6.13 -8.35 1.15
CA GLN A 83 5.90 -9.24 2.28
C GLN A 83 4.40 -9.41 2.53
N GLN A 84 3.99 -10.62 2.92
CA GLN A 84 2.61 -10.88 3.32
C GLN A 84 2.37 -10.33 4.73
N VAL A 85 1.29 -9.58 4.88
CA VAL A 85 0.85 -9.06 6.18
C VAL A 85 -0.27 -9.95 6.69
N LYS A 86 -0.10 -10.54 7.87
CA LYS A 86 -1.11 -11.40 8.50
C LYS A 86 -2.33 -10.61 8.98
N SER A 87 -2.10 -9.45 9.57
CA SER A 87 -3.12 -8.53 10.05
C SER A 87 -2.57 -7.10 10.09
N ALA A 88 -3.45 -6.12 9.95
CA ALA A 88 -3.14 -4.70 10.10
C ALA A 88 -4.31 -4.01 10.81
N SER A 89 -3.99 -3.05 11.69
CA SER A 89 -4.96 -2.22 12.40
C SER A 89 -4.52 -0.75 12.31
N GLY A 90 -5.45 0.16 12.07
CA GLY A 90 -5.15 1.56 11.78
C GLY A 90 -4.53 1.75 10.38
N GLY A 91 -3.77 2.84 10.20
CA GLY A 91 -3.09 3.18 8.95
C GLY A 91 -3.94 3.98 7.95
N ASP A 92 -3.27 4.70 7.05
CA ASP A 92 -3.90 5.49 6.00
C ASP A 92 -3.98 4.69 4.70
N PHE A 93 -5.20 4.46 4.22
CA PHE A 93 -5.45 3.75 2.96
C PHE A 93 -6.46 4.51 2.10
N PRO A 94 -6.35 4.46 0.76
CA PRO A 94 -7.35 5.05 -0.11
C PRO A 94 -8.75 4.46 0.16
N GLU A 95 -9.72 5.36 0.20
CA GLU A 95 -11.13 5.01 0.26
C GLU A 95 -11.57 4.47 -1.11
N ASN A 96 -12.26 3.32 -1.13
CA ASN A 96 -12.67 2.73 -2.40
C ASN A 96 -13.63 3.66 -3.13
N GLN A 97 -13.33 4.03 -4.38
CA GLN A 97 -14.26 4.75 -5.27
C GLN A 97 -15.53 3.95 -5.67
N LYS A 98 -15.93 2.91 -4.92
CA LYS A 98 -17.18 2.16 -5.13
C LYS A 98 -18.41 2.92 -4.64
N THR A 99 -18.28 4.10 -4.06
CA THR A 99 -19.38 4.86 -3.46
C THR A 99 -20.33 5.47 -4.51
N LYS A 100 -19.89 5.74 -5.74
CA LYS A 100 -20.77 6.30 -6.79
C LYS A 100 -21.92 5.37 -7.18
N TRP A 101 -21.70 4.05 -7.22
CA TRP A 101 -22.76 3.07 -7.54
C TRP A 101 -23.82 2.92 -6.44
N ASN A 102 -23.44 3.09 -5.16
CA ASN A 102 -24.38 3.01 -4.04
C ASN A 102 -25.23 4.27 -3.89
N LEU A 103 -24.72 5.44 -4.29
CA LEU A 103 -25.47 6.70 -4.33
C LEU A 103 -26.51 6.70 -5.45
N LEU A 104 -26.16 6.22 -6.64
CA LEU A 104 -27.09 6.15 -7.78
C LEU A 104 -28.25 5.15 -7.55
N LYS A 105 -28.01 4.04 -6.83
CA LYS A 105 -29.09 3.11 -6.41
C LYS A 105 -30.07 3.73 -5.42
N ARG A 106 -29.65 4.76 -4.66
CA ARG A 106 -30.51 5.47 -3.71
C ARG A 106 -31.42 6.49 -4.37
N VAL A 107 -30.99 7.08 -5.49
CA VAL A 107 -31.77 8.04 -6.28
C VAL A 107 -32.83 7.34 -7.14
N LYS A 108 -32.54 6.14 -7.68
CA LYS A 108 -33.50 5.36 -8.49
C LYS A 108 -34.59 4.62 -7.70
N LYS A 109 -34.61 4.73 -6.37
CA LYS A 109 -35.59 4.05 -5.49
C LYS A 109 -36.56 5.03 -4.81
N LYS A 110 -36.65 6.27 -5.32
CA LYS A 110 -37.65 7.26 -4.95
C LYS A 110 -38.53 7.55 -6.15
#